data_AF-A0A2W0C853-F1
#
_entry.id   AF-A0A2W0C853-F1
#
_cell.length_a   1.000
_cell.length_b   1.000
_cell.length_c   1.000
_cell.angle_alpha   90.00
_cell.angle_beta   90.00
_cell.angle_gamma   90.00
#
_symmetry.space_group_name_H-M   'P 1'
#
loop_
_entity.id
_entity.type
_entity.pdbx_description
1 polymer ?
#
loop_
_entity_poly.entity_id
_entity_poly.type
_entity_poly.pdbx_seq_one_letter_code
_entity_poly.pdbx_strand_id
1 'polypeptide(L)'
;MGEIPEKMVVNHKDGNKFNNNVSNLEIITVSQNNYHAHALGLKPNMIGERNGCSKLNDDNALKLIKDIMTGMRNKDLGVKYNLHPQYISLIRHKRRWKHMWKIAERATTSETAT
;
A
#
# COMPACT_ATOMS: atom_id res chain seq x y z
N MET A 1 -16.19 9.54 33.04
CA MET A 1 -15.01 10.12 32.38
C MET A 1 -14.93 11.57 32.83
N GLY A 2 -13.75 12.03 33.26
CA GLY A 2 -13.52 13.43 33.63
C GLY A 2 -13.22 14.30 32.40
N GLU A 3 -12.64 15.48 32.64
CA GLU A 3 -12.17 16.36 31.56
C GLU A 3 -11.11 15.65 30.70
N ILE A 4 -11.22 15.82 29.37
CA ILE A 4 -10.25 15.27 28.42
C ILE A 4 -9.13 16.31 28.28
N PRO A 5 -7.86 15.96 28.59
CA PRO A 5 -6.74 16.87 28.46
C PRO A 5 -6.57 17.37 27.02
N GLU A 6 -6.03 18.58 26.87
CA GLU A 6 -5.76 19.17 25.57
C GLU A 6 -4.86 18.24 24.71
N LYS A 7 -5.20 18.09 23.42
CA LYS A 7 -4.51 17.21 22.44
C LYS A 7 -4.63 15.70 22.72
N MET A 8 -5.49 15.28 23.65
CA MET A 8 -5.83 13.88 23.84
C MET A 8 -7.18 13.53 23.22
N VAL A 9 -7.37 12.24 22.95
CA VAL A 9 -8.57 11.66 22.34
C VAL A 9 -8.97 10.39 23.07
N VAL A 10 -10.26 10.08 23.05
CA VAL A 10 -10.78 8.80 23.54
C VAL A 10 -10.54 7.72 22.48
N ASN A 11 -9.94 6.59 22.90
CA ASN A 11 -9.70 5.42 22.08
C ASN A 11 -10.41 4.18 22.65
N HIS A 12 -10.73 3.23 21.78
CA HIS A 12 -11.23 1.90 22.13
C HIS A 12 -10.07 0.92 22.07
N LYS A 13 -9.73 0.28 23.19
CA LYS A 13 -8.57 -0.63 23.29
C LYS A 13 -8.70 -1.81 22.33
N ASP A 14 -9.90 -2.35 22.18
CA ASP A 14 -10.20 -3.44 21.25
C ASP A 14 -10.37 -3.01 19.78
N GLY A 15 -10.40 -1.71 19.50
CA GLY A 15 -10.64 -1.17 18.16
C GLY A 15 -12.10 -1.23 17.69
N ASN A 16 -13.03 -1.70 18.53
CA ASN A 16 -14.44 -1.81 18.19
C ASN A 16 -15.23 -0.59 18.72
N LYS A 17 -15.72 0.24 17.79
CA LYS A 17 -16.47 1.46 18.10
C LYS A 17 -17.84 1.21 18.76
N PHE A 18 -18.31 -0.03 18.80
CA PHE A 18 -19.57 -0.41 19.45
C PHE A 18 -19.36 -0.91 20.89
N ASN A 19 -18.12 -1.18 21.33
CA ASN A 19 -17.83 -1.63 22.69
C ASN A 19 -17.58 -0.45 23.64
N ASN A 20 -18.67 0.14 24.14
CA ASN A 20 -18.65 1.34 24.99
C ASN A 20 -18.38 1.07 26.49
N ASN A 21 -17.92 -0.14 26.86
CA ASN A 21 -17.58 -0.44 28.25
C ASN A 21 -16.46 0.50 28.73
N VAL A 22 -16.61 1.09 29.93
CA VAL A 22 -15.63 2.05 30.47
C VAL A 22 -14.23 1.44 30.56
N SER A 23 -14.13 0.15 30.87
CA SER A 23 -12.86 -0.59 30.89
C SER A 23 -12.18 -0.70 29.52
N ASN A 24 -12.94 -0.64 28.42
CA ASN A 24 -12.48 -0.67 27.04
C ASN A 24 -12.04 0.70 26.52
N LEU A 25 -12.37 1.79 27.21
CA LEU A 25 -12.00 3.14 26.81
C LEU A 25 -10.68 3.57 27.46
N GLU A 26 -9.89 4.35 26.73
CA GLU A 26 -8.68 5.00 27.23
C GLU A 26 -8.55 6.41 26.64
N ILE A 27 -7.85 7.30 27.36
CA ILE A 27 -7.51 8.63 26.88
C ILE A 27 -6.04 8.61 26.49
N ILE A 28 -5.77 8.78 25.20
CA ILE A 28 -4.43 8.72 24.64
C ILE A 28 -4.18 9.89 23.70
N THR A 29 -2.93 10.12 23.34
CA THR A 29 -2.57 11.13 22.33
C THR A 29 -2.98 10.67 20.93
N VAL A 30 -3.13 11.63 20.01
CA VAL A 30 -3.43 11.35 18.60
C VAL A 30 -2.36 10.45 17.95
N SER A 31 -1.09 10.60 18.32
CA SER A 31 0.00 9.75 17.80
C SER A 31 -0.13 8.30 18.28
N GLN A 32 -0.44 8.08 19.56
CA GLN A 32 -0.71 6.74 20.11
C GLN A 32 -1.94 6.11 19.45
N ASN A 33 -3.03 6.87 19.25
CA ASN A 33 -4.23 6.36 18.59
C ASN A 33 -3.93 5.93 17.15
N ASN A 34 -3.14 6.72 16.41
CA ASN A 34 -2.70 6.37 15.06
C ASN A 34 -1.82 5.11 15.04
N TYR A 35 -0.92 4.96 16.00
CA TYR A 35 -0.10 3.77 16.16
C TYR A 35 -0.96 2.54 16.48
N HIS A 36 -1.88 2.66 17.42
CA HIS A 36 -2.82 1.60 17.81
C HIS A 36 -3.67 1.13 16.62
N ALA A 37 -4.23 2.07 15.86
CA ALA A 37 -4.98 1.76 14.65
C ALA A 37 -4.14 1.03 13.59
N HIS A 38 -2.83 1.32 13.50
CA HIS A 38 -1.92 0.58 12.63
C HIS A 38 -1.61 -0.81 13.18
N ALA A 39 -1.36 -0.95 14.49
CA ALA A 39 -1.08 -2.21 15.16
C ALA A 39 -2.26 -3.20 15.06
N LEU A 40 -3.49 -2.68 15.15
CA LEU A 40 -4.73 -3.45 14.98
C LEU A 40 -5.11 -3.68 13.51
N GLY A 41 -4.34 -3.15 12.54
CA GLY A 41 -4.66 -3.30 11.11
C GLY A 41 -5.93 -2.57 10.66
N LEU A 42 -6.43 -1.61 11.46
CA LEU A 42 -7.61 -0.80 11.13
C LEU A 42 -7.34 0.21 10.02
N LYS A 43 -6.06 0.52 9.76
CA LYS A 43 -5.65 1.33 8.62
C LYS A 43 -5.24 0.45 7.44
N PRO A 44 -5.79 0.68 6.24
CA PRO A 44 -5.36 -0.08 5.08
C PRO A 44 -3.94 0.27 4.67
N ASN A 45 -3.19 -0.74 4.22
CA ASN A 45 -1.90 -0.53 3.59
C ASN A 45 -2.08 0.26 2.28
N MET A 46 -1.49 1.45 2.23
CA MET A 46 -1.49 2.32 1.06
C MET A 46 -0.40 1.88 0.08
N ILE A 47 -0.70 0.86 -0.71
CA ILE A 47 0.19 0.28 -1.73
C ILE A 47 -0.31 0.58 -3.14
N GLY A 48 0.61 0.61 -4.12
CA GLY A 48 0.26 0.77 -5.53
C GLY A 48 -0.50 2.08 -5.78
N GLU A 49 -1.60 2.01 -6.53
CA GLU A 49 -2.46 3.14 -6.84
C GLU A 49 -3.13 3.78 -5.61
N ARG A 50 -3.29 3.02 -4.50
CA ARG A 50 -3.87 3.55 -3.26
C ARG A 50 -2.96 4.55 -2.57
N ASN A 51 -1.68 4.58 -2.91
CA ASN A 51 -0.77 5.60 -2.44
C ASN A 51 -1.03 6.91 -3.22
N GLY A 52 -1.44 7.97 -2.52
CA GLY A 52 -1.71 9.28 -3.15
C GLY A 52 -0.53 9.89 -3.89
N CYS A 53 0.71 9.46 -3.62
CA CYS A 53 1.91 9.87 -4.34
C CYS A 53 2.29 8.91 -5.48
N SER A 54 1.43 7.95 -5.84
CA SER A 54 1.72 6.99 -6.90
C SER A 54 1.82 7.69 -8.26
N LYS A 55 2.83 7.28 -9.04
CA LYS A 55 3.02 7.74 -10.43
C LYS A 55 2.31 6.87 -11.46
N LEU A 56 1.77 5.72 -11.02
CA LEU A 56 1.11 4.73 -11.87
C LEU A 56 -0.18 4.25 -11.20
N ASN A 57 -1.15 3.87 -12.03
CA ASN A 57 -2.26 3.02 -11.63
C ASN A 57 -1.87 1.54 -11.75
N ASP A 58 -2.69 0.66 -11.19
CA ASP A 58 -2.41 -0.77 -11.18
C ASP A 58 -2.33 -1.35 -12.60
N ASP A 59 -3.19 -0.90 -13.52
CA ASP A 59 -3.20 -1.29 -14.93
C ASP A 59 -1.90 -0.97 -15.67
N ASN A 60 -1.40 0.26 -15.56
CA ASN A 60 -0.16 0.69 -16.22
C ASN A 60 1.05 0.02 -15.56
N ALA A 61 1.01 -0.22 -14.25
CA ALA A 61 2.06 -0.99 -13.58
C ALA A 61 2.10 -2.43 -14.09
N LEU A 62 0.95 -3.08 -14.29
CA LEU A 62 0.87 -4.43 -14.84
C LEU A 62 1.36 -4.48 -16.30
N LYS A 63 0.94 -3.54 -17.14
CA LYS A 63 1.42 -3.42 -18.53
C LYS A 63 2.93 -3.18 -18.59
N LEU A 64 3.45 -2.28 -17.76
CA LEU A 64 4.88 -2.02 -17.64
C LEU A 64 5.66 -3.27 -17.21
N ILE A 65 5.13 -4.08 -16.30
CA ILE A 65 5.78 -5.34 -15.88
C ILE A 65 5.79 -6.36 -17.02
N LYS A 66 4.68 -6.53 -17.74
CA LYS A 66 4.63 -7.41 -18.93
C LYS A 66 5.65 -6.98 -19.98
N ASP A 67 5.71 -5.69 -20.25
CA ASP A 67 6.67 -5.06 -21.15
C ASP A 67 8.14 -5.24 -20.70
N ILE A 68 8.39 -5.28 -19.39
CA ILE A 68 9.71 -5.62 -18.83
C ILE A 68 10.04 -7.09 -19.07
N MET A 69 9.06 -7.99 -18.89
CA MET A 69 9.20 -9.43 -19.10
C MET A 69 9.45 -9.78 -20.57
N THR A 70 8.89 -9.01 -21.51
CA THR A 70 9.17 -9.17 -22.95
C THR A 70 10.57 -8.67 -23.36
N GLY A 71 11.36 -8.11 -22.43
CA GLY A 71 12.74 -7.71 -22.67
C GLY A 71 12.94 -6.27 -23.15
N MET A 72 11.92 -5.40 -23.10
CA MET A 72 12.12 -4.00 -23.50
C MET A 72 13.11 -3.27 -22.59
N ARG A 73 13.87 -2.34 -23.17
CA ARG A 73 14.88 -1.56 -22.45
C ARG A 73 14.24 -0.46 -21.61
N ASN A 74 14.86 -0.12 -20.49
CA ASN A 74 14.36 0.90 -19.55
C ASN A 74 14.17 2.29 -20.20
N LYS A 75 15.01 2.65 -21.18
CA LYS A 75 14.92 3.95 -21.89
C LYS A 75 13.64 4.04 -22.72
N ASP A 76 13.32 2.97 -23.45
CA ASP A 76 12.13 2.92 -24.32
C ASP A 76 10.85 2.92 -23.47
N LEU A 77 10.86 2.19 -22.35
CA LEU A 77 9.77 2.20 -21.37
C LEU A 77 9.59 3.57 -20.69
N GLY A 78 10.70 4.30 -20.48
CA GLY A 78 10.66 5.65 -19.89
C GLY A 78 9.88 6.63 -20.76
N VAL A 79 10.09 6.56 -22.07
CA VAL A 79 9.32 7.34 -23.04
C VAL A 79 7.87 6.87 -23.10
N LYS A 80 7.63 5.56 -23.21
CA LYS A 80 6.28 4.98 -23.36
C LYS A 80 5.35 5.31 -22.18
N TYR A 81 5.86 5.23 -20.95
CA TYR A 81 5.07 5.43 -19.73
C TYR A 81 5.27 6.81 -19.10
N ASN A 82 6.05 7.69 -19.73
CA ASN A 82 6.46 8.99 -19.18
C ASN A 82 7.04 8.87 -17.75
N LEU A 83 7.97 7.93 -17.58
CA LEU A 83 8.60 7.61 -16.30
C LEU A 83 10.11 7.77 -16.40
N HIS A 84 10.71 8.24 -15.30
CA HIS A 84 12.16 8.28 -15.22
C HIS A 84 12.75 6.86 -15.29
N PRO A 85 13.83 6.60 -16.05
CA PRO A 85 14.42 5.27 -16.20
C PRO A 85 14.81 4.61 -14.86
N GLN A 86 15.16 5.41 -13.85
CA GLN A 86 15.44 4.92 -12.50
C GLN A 86 14.18 4.35 -11.80
N TYR A 87 13.00 4.96 -12.02
CA TYR A 87 11.75 4.44 -11.48
C TYR A 87 11.42 3.08 -12.10
N ILE A 88 11.63 2.94 -13.41
CA ILE A 88 11.47 1.67 -14.14
C ILE A 88 12.49 0.64 -13.66
N SER A 89 13.74 1.04 -13.41
CA SER A 89 14.76 0.16 -12.84
C SER A 89 14.33 -0.41 -11.48
N LEU A 90 13.75 0.40 -10.59
CA LEU A 90 13.20 -0.07 -9.31
C LEU A 90 12.05 -1.06 -9.49
N ILE A 91 11.21 -0.87 -10.51
CA ILE A 91 10.16 -1.83 -10.85
C ILE A 91 10.77 -3.12 -11.39
N ARG A 92 11.72 -3.04 -12.33
CA ARG A 92 12.42 -4.20 -12.91
C ARG A 92 13.08 -5.08 -11.83
N HIS A 93 13.74 -4.46 -10.87
CA HIS A 93 14.39 -5.19 -9.76
C HIS A 93 13.42 -5.54 -8.62
N LYS A 94 12.11 -5.53 -8.87
CA LYS A 94 11.05 -5.91 -7.92
C LYS A 94 11.12 -5.16 -6.58
N ARG A 95 11.69 -3.95 -6.56
CA ARG A 95 11.77 -3.08 -5.38
C ARG A 95 10.46 -2.33 -5.17
N ARG A 96 9.77 -1.99 -6.26
CA ARG A 96 8.43 -1.38 -6.28
C ARG A 96 7.41 -2.33 -6.91
N TRP A 97 6.13 -2.08 -6.65
CA TRP A 97 5.02 -2.83 -7.30
C TRP A 97 5.11 -4.36 -7.13
N LYS A 98 5.61 -4.83 -5.99
CA LYS A 98 5.79 -6.27 -5.68
C LYS A 98 4.51 -7.09 -5.83
N HIS A 99 3.37 -6.52 -5.46
CA HIS A 99 2.07 -7.17 -5.56
C HIS A 99 1.67 -7.37 -7.04
N MET A 100 1.94 -6.39 -7.91
CA MET A 100 1.73 -6.54 -9.36
C MET A 100 2.68 -7.56 -9.99
N TRP A 101 3.94 -7.64 -9.55
CA TRP A 101 4.85 -8.71 -9.99
C TRP A 101 4.31 -10.10 -9.68
N LYS A 102 3.79 -10.32 -8.47
CA LYS A 102 3.16 -11.60 -8.09
C LYS A 102 1.97 -11.93 -8.99
N ILE A 103 1.16 -10.94 -9.37
CA ILE A 103 0.02 -11.13 -10.27
C ILE A 103 0.51 -11.51 -11.67
N ALA A 104 1.49 -10.77 -12.21
CA ALA A 104 2.06 -11.02 -13.52
C ALA A 104 2.69 -12.43 -13.62
N GLU A 105 3.48 -12.82 -12.60
CA GLU A 105 4.12 -14.13 -12.54
C GLU A 105 3.09 -15.27 -12.51
N ARG A 106 2.04 -15.13 -11.70
CA ARG A 106 0.94 -16.11 -11.64
C ARG A 106 0.23 -16.28 -12.98
N ALA A 107 -0.04 -15.17 -13.68
CA ALA A 107 -0.67 -15.20 -14.98
C ALA A 107 0.17 -16.00 -16.00
N THR A 108 1.49 -15.81 -16.02
CA THR A 108 2.38 -16.56 -16.91
C THR A 108 2.47 -18.06 -16.57
N THR A 109 2.40 -18.45 -15.28
CA THR A 109 2.45 -19.88 -14.91
C THR A 109 1.21 -20.65 -15.36
N SER A 110 0.05 -20.00 -15.38
CA SER A 110 -1.20 -20.61 -15.86
C SER A 110 -1.22 -20.85 -17.37
N GLU A 111 -0.50 -20.05 -18.16
CA GLU A 111 -0.44 -20.17 -19.62
C GLU A 111 0.50 -21.30 -20.11
N THR A 112 1.45 -21.75 -19.29
CA THR A 112 2.40 -22.82 -19.66
C THR A 112 1.94 -24.23 -19.26
N ALA A 113 0.76 -24.37 -18.65
CA ALA A 113 0.23 -25.62 -18.11
C ALA A 113 -0.85 -26.28 -19.00
N THR A 114 -0.91 -25.93 -20.28
CA THR A 114 -1.82 -26.52 -21.30
C THR A 114 -0.99 -26.99 -22.48
#